data_AF-A0A1Q4DIX3-F1
#
_entry.id   AF-A0A1Q4DIX3-F1
#
_cell.length_a   1.000
_cell.length_b   1.000
_cell.length_c   1.000
_cell.angle_alpha   90.00
_cell.angle_beta   90.00
_cell.angle_gamma   90.00
#
_symmetry.space_group_name_H-M   'P 1'
#
loop_
_entity.id
_entity.type
_entity.pdbx_description
1 polymer ?
#
loop_
_entity_poly.entity_id
_entity_poly.type
_entity_poly.pdbx_seq_one_letter_code
_entity_poly.pdbx_strand_id
1 'polypeptide(L)'
;MAEVDPDDELLGIKPPALVETETDDLGPAMRVCLPKEREFVLNMLAGMNKAQAARHAGYGLPHSTAETMAKTALRLSQRPRVVAALVEEAQKALRSMAPEAIGSLRELLTTFDPKAKLKAIEVILARTDPAVQRIDQNVKVEVVDRDAENLKALRAFKASGATRQFLEEWFGYSGLLRYEKMIAVEDAAQVIDVEYIEVKSND
;
A
#
# COMPACT_ATOMS: atom_id res chain seq x y z
N MET A 1 -34.33 -2.56 49.05
CA MET A 1 -35.32 -2.24 48.00
C MET A 1 -34.92 -0.88 47.46
N ALA A 2 -34.22 -0.84 46.33
CA ALA A 2 -33.91 0.40 45.63
C ALA A 2 -34.94 0.55 44.52
N GLU A 3 -35.68 1.65 44.53
CA GLU A 3 -36.67 2.03 43.52
C GLU A 3 -36.00 2.14 42.14
N VAL A 4 -36.60 1.49 41.16
CA VAL A 4 -36.24 1.57 39.74
C VAL A 4 -37.08 2.69 39.14
N ASP A 5 -36.41 3.70 38.57
CA ASP A 5 -37.04 4.81 37.85
C ASP A 5 -37.85 4.27 36.64
N PRO A 6 -39.13 4.68 36.47
CA PRO A 6 -40.03 4.13 35.45
C PRO A 6 -39.83 4.69 34.04
N ASP A 7 -38.81 5.51 33.80
CA ASP A 7 -38.61 6.20 32.52
C ASP A 7 -37.59 5.53 31.58
N ASP A 8 -37.01 4.39 31.95
CA ASP A 8 -36.02 3.65 31.13
C ASP A 8 -36.65 2.71 30.08
N GLU A 9 -37.97 2.79 29.87
CA GLU A 9 -38.75 1.87 29.03
C GLU A 9 -39.08 2.40 27.61
N LEU A 10 -38.59 3.58 27.22
CA LEU A 10 -39.04 4.28 26.00
C LEU A 10 -38.15 4.20 24.74
N LEU A 11 -37.09 3.40 24.74
CA LEU A 11 -36.35 3.08 23.51
C LEU A 11 -36.06 1.58 23.46
N GLY A 12 -37.01 0.81 22.92
CA GLY A 12 -36.97 -0.65 22.74
C GLY A 12 -35.86 -1.20 21.82
N ILE A 13 -34.66 -0.63 21.85
CA ILE A 13 -33.45 -1.19 21.28
C ILE A 13 -32.69 -1.84 22.42
N LYS A 14 -33.07 -3.09 22.73
CA LYS A 14 -32.26 -3.96 23.57
C LYS A 14 -30.84 -4.00 22.97
N PRO A 15 -29.78 -3.59 23.69
CA PRO A 15 -28.43 -3.77 23.19
C PRO A 15 -28.24 -5.26 22.87
N PRO A 16 -27.73 -5.63 21.69
CA PRO A 16 -27.56 -7.04 21.36
C PRO A 16 -26.69 -7.66 22.44
N ALA A 17 -27.22 -8.71 23.07
CA ALA A 17 -26.46 -9.51 24.02
C ALA A 17 -25.16 -9.92 23.34
N LEU A 18 -24.02 -9.69 23.99
CA LEU A 18 -22.74 -10.18 23.53
C LEU A 18 -22.84 -11.70 23.46
N VAL A 19 -23.08 -12.23 22.27
CA VAL A 19 -23.13 -13.67 22.03
C VAL A 19 -21.70 -14.15 22.18
N GLU A 20 -21.43 -14.95 23.21
CA GLU A 20 -20.22 -15.76 23.28
C GLU A 20 -20.26 -16.72 22.10
N THR A 21 -19.70 -16.28 20.97
CA THR A 21 -19.59 -17.09 19.77
C THR A 21 -18.59 -18.19 20.05
N GLU A 22 -19.10 -19.42 20.13
CA GLU A 22 -18.30 -20.65 20.23
C GLU A 22 -17.13 -20.58 19.22
N THR A 23 -15.92 -20.56 19.76
CA THR A 23 -14.71 -20.17 19.01
C THR A 23 -14.17 -21.26 18.09
N ASP A 24 -14.80 -22.43 18.05
CA ASP A 24 -14.25 -23.61 17.39
C ASP A 24 -14.32 -23.54 15.87
N ASP A 25 -15.34 -22.90 15.29
CA ASP A 25 -15.50 -22.80 13.82
C ASP A 25 -14.79 -21.58 13.17
N LEU A 26 -14.16 -20.73 13.99
CA LEU A 26 -13.45 -19.55 13.52
C LEU A 26 -12.08 -19.91 12.93
N GLY A 27 -11.75 -19.31 11.78
CA GLY A 27 -10.43 -19.42 11.18
C GLY A 27 -9.31 -18.88 12.09
N PRO A 28 -8.06 -19.32 11.92
CA PRO A 28 -6.93 -18.89 12.75
C PRO A 28 -6.77 -17.37 12.83
N ALA A 29 -7.03 -16.60 11.77
CA ALA A 29 -6.93 -15.14 11.82
C ALA A 29 -8.10 -14.51 12.58
N MET A 30 -9.31 -15.07 12.47
CA MET A 30 -10.47 -14.63 13.26
C MET A 30 -10.31 -14.90 14.76
N ARG A 31 -9.64 -16.00 15.14
CA ARG A 31 -9.36 -16.31 16.56
C ARG A 31 -8.48 -15.28 17.24
N VAL A 32 -7.52 -14.71 16.51
CA VAL A 32 -6.59 -13.66 17.00
C VAL A 32 -7.29 -12.31 17.20
N CYS A 33 -8.40 -12.06 16.48
CA CYS A 33 -9.18 -10.84 16.63
C CYS A 33 -9.92 -10.78 17.97
N LEU A 34 -10.07 -9.55 18.49
CA LEU A 34 -10.92 -9.28 19.65
C LEU A 34 -12.40 -9.54 19.30
N PRO A 35 -13.29 -9.86 20.27
CA PRO A 35 -14.70 -10.16 20.00
C PRO A 35 -15.41 -9.10 19.13
N LYS A 36 -15.26 -7.81 19.48
CA LYS A 36 -15.81 -6.70 18.67
C LYS A 36 -15.18 -6.58 17.28
N GLU A 37 -13.92 -6.95 17.13
CA GLU A 37 -13.27 -6.95 15.81
C GLU A 37 -13.79 -8.10 14.93
N ARG A 38 -14.13 -9.25 15.52
CA ARG A 38 -14.76 -10.37 14.80
C ARG A 38 -16.12 -9.97 14.26
N GLU A 39 -16.97 -9.36 15.10
CA GLU A 39 -18.27 -8.84 14.66
C GLU A 39 -18.13 -7.79 13.54
N PHE A 40 -17.12 -6.93 13.62
CA PHE A 40 -16.82 -5.97 12.56
C PHE A 40 -16.52 -6.67 11.23
N VAL A 41 -15.70 -7.73 11.25
CA VAL A 41 -15.35 -8.51 10.05
C VAL A 41 -16.59 -9.23 9.49
N LEU A 42 -17.40 -9.86 10.33
CA LEU A 42 -18.62 -10.55 9.90
C LEU A 42 -19.63 -9.58 9.26
N ASN A 43 -19.85 -8.41 9.87
CA ASN A 43 -20.73 -7.38 9.32
C ASN A 43 -20.22 -6.81 7.99
N MET A 44 -18.90 -6.68 7.82
CA MET A 44 -18.30 -6.28 6.54
C MET A 44 -18.57 -7.31 5.44
N LEU A 45 -18.49 -8.61 5.74
CA LEU A 45 -18.77 -9.68 4.77
C LEU A 45 -20.27 -9.83 4.46
N ALA A 46 -21.14 -9.44 5.38
CA ALA A 46 -22.57 -9.29 5.12
C ALA A 46 -22.92 -8.12 4.18
N GLY A 47 -21.92 -7.35 3.71
CA GLY A 47 -22.10 -6.28 2.75
C GLY A 47 -22.39 -4.91 3.38
N MET A 48 -22.26 -4.75 4.69
CA MET A 48 -22.44 -3.46 5.34
C MET A 48 -21.30 -2.50 4.99
N ASN A 49 -21.60 -1.19 4.97
CA ASN A 49 -20.54 -0.21 4.85
C ASN A 49 -19.67 -0.18 6.13
N LYS A 50 -18.42 0.30 6.02
CA LYS A 50 -17.45 0.30 7.12
C LYS A 50 -17.96 0.96 8.41
N ALA A 51 -18.66 2.10 8.29
CA ALA A 51 -19.16 2.83 9.45
C ALA A 51 -20.33 2.09 10.13
N GLN A 52 -21.23 1.48 9.34
CA GLN A 52 -22.32 0.63 9.83
C GLN A 52 -21.77 -0.62 10.50
N ALA A 53 -20.83 -1.33 9.87
CA ALA A 53 -20.20 -2.52 10.45
C ALA A 53 -19.54 -2.21 11.80
N ALA A 54 -18.86 -1.06 11.92
CA ALA A 54 -18.27 -0.62 13.19
C ALA A 54 -19.35 -0.33 14.25
N ARG A 55 -20.44 0.33 13.87
CA ARG A 55 -21.55 0.61 14.78
C ARG A 55 -22.24 -0.69 15.25
N HIS A 56 -22.49 -1.62 14.34
CA HIS A 56 -23.11 -2.92 14.65
C HIS A 56 -22.21 -3.80 15.52
N ALA A 57 -20.89 -3.69 15.37
CA ALA A 57 -19.91 -4.34 16.24
C ALA A 57 -19.73 -3.66 17.63
N GLY A 58 -20.61 -2.72 17.98
CA GLY A 58 -20.59 -2.04 19.28
C GLY A 58 -19.45 -1.04 19.46
N TYR A 59 -18.95 -0.43 18.38
CA TYR A 59 -18.06 0.74 18.46
C TYR A 59 -18.86 2.04 18.43
N GLY A 60 -18.43 2.99 19.26
CA GLY A 60 -19.08 4.28 19.43
C GLY A 60 -20.15 4.29 20.53
N LEU A 61 -20.50 5.49 20.95
CA LEU A 61 -21.65 5.81 21.80
C LEU A 61 -22.93 5.95 20.96
N PRO A 62 -24.14 5.87 21.57
CA PRO A 62 -25.42 6.04 20.87
C PRO A 62 -25.52 7.31 20.01
N HIS A 63 -24.90 8.41 20.46
CA HIS A 63 -24.89 9.69 19.76
C HIS A 63 -23.66 9.92 18.87
N SER A 64 -22.90 8.86 18.54
CA SER A 64 -21.71 9.00 17.71
C SER A 64 -22.07 9.40 16.28
N THR A 65 -21.49 10.51 15.83
CA THR A 65 -21.66 11.01 14.47
C THR A 65 -21.13 10.03 13.44
N ALA A 66 -21.69 10.08 12.23
CA ALA A 66 -21.26 9.23 11.12
C ALA A 66 -19.76 9.40 10.80
N GLU A 67 -19.23 10.63 10.90
CA GLU A 67 -17.82 10.93 10.67
C GLU A 67 -16.91 10.24 11.69
N THR A 68 -17.30 10.25 12.97
CA THR A 68 -16.54 9.59 14.05
C THR A 68 -16.49 8.08 13.84
N MET A 69 -17.60 7.49 13.37
CA MET A 69 -17.66 6.07 13.03
C MET A 69 -16.84 5.74 11.80
N ALA A 70 -16.82 6.60 10.78
CA ALA A 70 -15.97 6.42 9.61
C ALA A 70 -14.48 6.43 9.98
N LYS A 71 -14.03 7.37 10.82
CA LYS A 71 -12.65 7.41 11.33
C LYS A 71 -12.29 6.17 12.16
N THR A 72 -13.22 5.69 12.97
CA THR A 72 -13.03 4.49 13.79
C THR A 72 -12.94 3.24 12.91
N ALA A 73 -13.85 3.08 11.96
CA ALA A 73 -13.85 1.98 11.02
C ALA A 73 -12.60 1.97 10.12
N LEU A 74 -12.11 3.16 9.71
CA LEU A 74 -10.87 3.27 8.96
C LEU A 74 -9.69 2.70 9.76
N ARG A 75 -9.53 3.11 11.02
CA ARG A 75 -8.49 2.58 11.91
C ARG A 75 -8.62 1.08 12.12
N LEU A 76 -9.83 0.57 12.32
CA LEU A 76 -10.09 -0.87 12.44
C LEU A 76 -9.67 -1.62 11.18
N SER A 77 -10.04 -1.12 10.00
CA SER A 77 -9.72 -1.74 8.71
C SER A 77 -8.25 -1.73 8.33
N GLN A 78 -7.42 -0.97 9.06
CA GLN A 78 -5.96 -0.91 8.86
C GLN A 78 -5.20 -1.81 9.85
N ARG A 79 -5.88 -2.38 10.87
CA ARG A 79 -5.22 -3.24 11.85
C ARG A 79 -4.79 -4.55 11.18
N PRO A 80 -3.52 -5.00 11.33
CA PRO A 80 -3.05 -6.21 10.65
C PRO A 80 -3.90 -7.45 10.93
N ARG A 81 -4.33 -7.64 12.19
CA ARG A 81 -5.21 -8.76 12.58
C ARG A 81 -6.58 -8.74 11.89
N VAL A 82 -7.19 -7.56 11.77
CA VAL A 82 -8.51 -7.38 11.12
C VAL A 82 -8.39 -7.60 9.62
N VAL A 83 -7.31 -7.09 9.00
CA VAL A 83 -7.04 -7.31 7.57
C VAL A 83 -6.83 -8.79 7.29
N ALA A 84 -6.02 -9.48 8.09
CA ALA A 84 -5.79 -10.91 7.94
C ALA A 84 -7.09 -11.72 8.07
N ALA A 85 -7.92 -11.40 9.07
CA ALA A 85 -9.22 -12.05 9.27
C ALA A 85 -10.19 -11.79 8.11
N LEU A 86 -10.25 -10.56 7.59
CA LEU A 86 -11.11 -10.23 6.46
C LEU A 86 -10.68 -10.95 5.19
N VAL A 87 -9.38 -11.08 4.93
CA VAL A 87 -8.85 -11.84 3.79
C VAL A 87 -9.18 -13.32 3.92
N GLU A 88 -8.97 -13.91 5.10
CA GLU A 88 -9.25 -15.32 5.37
C GLU A 88 -10.74 -15.65 5.13
N GLU A 89 -11.64 -14.90 5.77
CA GLU A 89 -13.08 -15.17 5.66
C GLU A 89 -13.63 -14.82 4.27
N ALA A 90 -13.12 -13.77 3.61
CA ALA A 90 -13.47 -13.51 2.20
C ALA A 90 -13.03 -14.65 1.27
N GLN A 91 -11.84 -15.23 1.49
CA GLN A 91 -11.39 -16.38 0.72
C GLN A 91 -12.24 -17.63 1.01
N LYS A 92 -12.64 -17.85 2.27
CA LYS A 92 -13.53 -18.96 2.65
C LYS A 92 -14.88 -18.83 1.93
N ALA A 93 -15.49 -17.64 1.98
CA ALA A 93 -16.74 -17.35 1.29
C ALA A 93 -16.61 -17.51 -0.25
N LEU A 94 -15.49 -17.06 -0.83
CA LEU A 94 -15.24 -17.23 -2.27
C LEU A 94 -15.11 -18.72 -2.65
N ARG A 95 -14.40 -19.50 -1.82
CA ARG A 95 -14.24 -20.95 -2.05
C ARG A 95 -15.56 -21.71 -1.88
N SER A 96 -16.44 -21.30 -0.98
CA SER A 96 -17.77 -21.92 -0.85
C SER A 96 -18.67 -21.65 -2.06
N MET A 97 -18.48 -20.53 -2.78
CA MET A 97 -19.20 -20.24 -4.02
C MET A 97 -18.64 -20.98 -5.25
N ALA A 98 -17.54 -21.71 -5.12
CA ALA A 98 -16.90 -22.39 -6.25
C ALA A 98 -17.82 -23.39 -7.00
N PRO A 99 -18.66 -24.20 -6.35
CA PRO A 99 -19.56 -25.12 -7.05
C PRO A 99 -20.59 -24.41 -7.92
N GLU A 100 -21.17 -23.31 -7.41
CA GLU A 100 -22.12 -22.48 -8.16
C GLU A 100 -21.44 -21.83 -9.37
N ALA A 101 -20.23 -21.29 -9.18
CA ALA A 101 -19.44 -20.72 -10.26
C ALA A 101 -19.12 -21.75 -11.36
N ILE A 102 -18.85 -23.01 -11.00
CA ILE A 102 -18.66 -24.11 -11.96
C ILE A 102 -19.95 -24.39 -12.74
N GLY A 103 -21.11 -24.33 -12.07
CA GLY A 103 -22.42 -24.44 -12.71
C GLY A 103 -22.63 -23.37 -13.77
N SER A 104 -22.47 -22.09 -13.40
CA SER A 104 -22.60 -20.96 -14.33
C SER A 104 -21.60 -21.04 -15.49
N LEU A 105 -20.37 -21.51 -15.23
CA LEU A 105 -19.36 -21.69 -16.28
C LEU A 105 -19.76 -22.76 -17.30
N ARG A 106 -20.39 -23.85 -16.84
CA ARG A 106 -20.92 -24.91 -17.73
C ARG A 106 -22.01 -24.36 -18.64
N GLU A 107 -22.94 -23.57 -18.09
CA GLU A 107 -24.00 -22.92 -18.87
C GLU A 107 -23.44 -21.94 -19.90
N LEU A 108 -22.40 -21.19 -19.51
CA LEU A 108 -21.74 -20.23 -20.40
C LEU A 108 -21.08 -20.94 -21.60
N LEU A 109 -20.50 -22.12 -21.39
CA LEU A 109 -19.91 -22.92 -22.47
C LEU A 109 -20.94 -23.48 -23.46
N THR A 110 -22.20 -23.67 -23.04
CA THR A 110 -23.25 -24.28 -23.88
C THR A 110 -24.08 -23.27 -24.65
N THR A 111 -24.39 -22.10 -24.07
CA THR A 111 -25.54 -21.28 -24.54
C THR A 111 -25.21 -19.82 -24.83
N PHE A 112 -24.00 -19.36 -24.48
CA PHE A 112 -23.70 -17.92 -24.38
C PHE A 112 -22.91 -17.35 -25.59
N ASP A 113 -22.80 -16.02 -25.63
CA ASP A 113 -22.00 -15.23 -26.60
C ASP A 113 -20.60 -15.86 -26.85
N PRO A 114 -20.20 -16.08 -28.12
CA PRO A 114 -18.89 -16.62 -28.47
C PRO A 114 -17.70 -15.93 -27.78
N LYS A 115 -17.75 -14.62 -27.56
CA LYS A 115 -16.64 -13.88 -26.90
C LYS A 115 -16.51 -14.26 -25.43
N ALA A 116 -17.62 -14.27 -24.70
CA ALA A 116 -17.65 -14.71 -23.31
C ALA A 116 -17.22 -16.18 -23.19
N LYS A 117 -17.64 -17.04 -24.13
CA LYS A 117 -17.21 -18.45 -24.19
C LYS A 117 -15.70 -18.62 -24.36
N LEU A 118 -15.09 -17.86 -25.27
CA LEU A 118 -13.63 -17.87 -25.43
C LEU A 118 -12.93 -17.44 -24.13
N LYS A 119 -13.44 -16.40 -23.45
CA LYS A 119 -12.86 -15.94 -22.19
C LYS A 119 -13.00 -16.98 -21.08
N ALA A 120 -14.14 -17.65 -20.99
CA ALA A 120 -14.35 -18.75 -20.05
C ALA A 120 -13.37 -19.90 -20.28
N ILE A 121 -13.17 -20.32 -21.53
CA ILE A 121 -12.20 -21.36 -21.90
C ILE A 121 -10.78 -20.94 -21.53
N GLU A 122 -10.39 -19.69 -21.83
CA GLU A 122 -9.08 -19.14 -21.48
C GLU A 122 -8.85 -19.19 -19.95
N VAL A 123 -9.84 -18.80 -19.15
CA VAL A 123 -9.76 -18.84 -17.68
C VAL A 123 -9.63 -20.28 -17.18
N ILE A 124 -10.36 -21.24 -17.75
CA ILE A 124 -10.23 -22.66 -17.39
C ILE A 124 -8.83 -23.16 -17.71
N LEU A 125 -8.36 -22.96 -18.95
CA LEU A 125 -7.06 -23.44 -19.40
C LEU A 125 -5.93 -22.85 -18.55
N ALA A 126 -5.99 -21.56 -18.24
CA ALA A 126 -5.01 -20.90 -17.36
C ALA A 126 -4.95 -21.49 -15.94
N ARG A 127 -5.99 -22.20 -15.49
CA ARG A 127 -6.06 -22.85 -14.17
C ARG A 127 -5.75 -24.33 -14.22
N THR A 128 -6.13 -25.03 -15.28
CA THR A 128 -5.91 -26.48 -15.44
C THR A 128 -4.54 -26.81 -16.01
N ASP A 129 -4.05 -25.99 -16.94
CA ASP A 129 -2.76 -26.15 -17.61
C ASP A 129 -2.10 -24.77 -17.79
N PRO A 130 -1.58 -24.17 -16.70
CA PRO A 130 -1.01 -22.84 -16.76
C PRO A 130 0.23 -22.85 -17.66
N ALA A 131 0.22 -22.01 -18.69
CA ALA A 131 1.39 -21.79 -19.53
C ALA A 131 2.54 -21.26 -18.66
N VAL A 132 3.55 -22.10 -18.41
CA VAL A 132 4.73 -21.73 -17.64
C VAL A 132 5.59 -20.80 -18.49
N GLN A 133 5.41 -19.49 -18.32
CA GLN A 133 6.28 -18.48 -18.91
C GLN A 133 7.50 -18.30 -18.01
N ARG A 134 8.68 -18.73 -18.48
CA ARG A 134 9.96 -18.37 -17.86
C ARG A 134 10.39 -17.02 -18.41
N ILE A 135 10.33 -15.99 -17.57
CA ILE A 135 10.83 -14.65 -17.91
C ILE A 135 12.21 -14.53 -17.30
N ASP A 136 13.25 -14.68 -18.11
CA ASP A 136 14.64 -14.40 -17.71
C ASP A 136 14.86 -12.89 -17.74
N GLN A 137 14.69 -12.24 -16.59
CA GLN A 137 14.92 -10.81 -16.45
C GLN A 137 16.37 -10.54 -16.02
N ASN A 138 17.24 -10.29 -16.99
CA ASN A 138 18.60 -9.79 -16.72
C ASN A 138 18.56 -8.28 -16.47
N VAL A 139 18.46 -7.88 -15.20
CA VAL A 139 18.57 -6.47 -14.80
C VAL A 139 20.04 -6.09 -14.71
N LYS A 140 20.55 -5.36 -15.72
CA LYS A 140 21.82 -4.65 -15.60
C LYS A 140 21.58 -3.34 -14.85
N VAL A 141 22.05 -3.27 -13.61
CA VAL A 141 22.06 -2.01 -12.84
C VAL A 141 23.35 -1.29 -13.21
N GLU A 142 23.27 -0.36 -14.16
CA GLU A 142 24.33 0.62 -14.37
C GLU A 142 24.15 1.72 -13.33
N VAL A 143 25.04 1.74 -12.32
CA VAL A 143 25.12 2.83 -11.36
C VAL A 143 25.78 4.01 -12.07
N VAL A 144 24.96 4.82 -12.73
CA VAL A 144 25.42 6.10 -13.29
C VAL A 144 25.63 7.07 -12.13
N ASP A 145 26.88 7.47 -11.91
CA ASP A 145 27.22 8.51 -10.95
C ASP A 145 26.80 9.88 -11.51
N ARG A 146 25.54 10.23 -11.25
CA ARG A 146 24.91 11.47 -11.69
C ARG A 146 25.60 12.72 -11.16
N ASP A 147 26.25 12.62 -10.00
CA ASP A 147 26.94 13.77 -9.41
C ASP A 147 28.18 14.12 -10.25
N ALA A 148 28.93 13.12 -10.73
CA ALA A 148 30.10 13.33 -11.60
C ALA A 148 29.75 13.95 -12.97
N GLU A 149 28.64 13.54 -13.58
CA GLU A 149 28.17 14.12 -14.84
C GLU A 149 27.73 15.59 -14.66
N ASN A 150 27.03 15.88 -13.57
CA ASN A 150 26.57 17.23 -13.26
C ASN A 150 27.73 18.19 -12.95
N LEU A 151 28.80 17.72 -12.31
CA LEU A 151 30.01 18.53 -12.07
C LEU A 151 30.72 18.88 -13.39
N LYS A 152 30.81 17.94 -14.33
CA LYS A 152 31.36 18.21 -15.68
C LYS A 152 30.51 19.21 -16.45
N ALA A 153 29.19 19.06 -16.41
CA ALA A 153 28.26 19.99 -17.05
C ALA A 153 28.39 21.40 -16.44
N LEU A 154 28.50 21.51 -15.11
CA LEU A 154 28.65 22.80 -14.44
C LEU A 154 29.98 23.49 -14.78
N ARG A 155 31.09 22.75 -14.88
CA ARG A 155 32.37 23.27 -15.38
C ARG A 155 32.25 23.80 -16.82
N ALA A 156 31.57 23.05 -17.70
CA ALA A 156 31.35 23.46 -19.08
C ALA A 156 30.51 24.74 -19.20
N PHE A 157 29.41 24.85 -18.45
CA PHE A 157 28.56 26.05 -18.46
C PHE A 157 29.25 27.28 -17.86
N LYS A 158 30.09 27.10 -16.82
CA LYS A 158 30.93 28.19 -16.30
C LYS A 158 31.97 28.65 -17.33
N ALA A 159 32.60 27.71 -18.03
CA ALA A 159 33.57 28.04 -19.09
C ALA A 159 32.95 28.77 -20.28
N SER A 160 31.68 28.49 -20.61
CA SER A 160 30.95 29.21 -21.66
C SER A 160 30.38 30.56 -21.22
N GLY A 161 30.57 30.96 -19.97
CA GLY A 161 30.07 32.23 -19.43
C GLY A 161 28.55 32.27 -19.21
N ALA A 162 27.93 31.12 -18.92
CA ALA A 162 26.49 31.06 -18.66
C ALA A 162 26.09 31.93 -17.45
N THR A 163 24.94 32.59 -17.54
CA THR A 163 24.42 33.43 -16.46
C THR A 163 23.93 32.57 -15.29
N ARG A 164 23.99 33.13 -14.08
CA ARG A 164 23.57 32.42 -12.86
C ARG A 164 22.12 31.96 -12.89
N GLN A 165 21.22 32.75 -13.49
CA GLN A 165 19.80 32.36 -13.66
C GLN A 165 19.65 31.09 -14.50
N PHE A 166 20.42 30.97 -15.58
CA PHE A 166 20.41 29.78 -16.42
C PHE A 166 20.92 28.53 -15.67
N LEU A 167 21.94 28.70 -14.82
CA LEU A 167 22.47 27.62 -13.98
C LEU A 167 21.48 27.18 -12.90
N GLU A 168 20.76 28.13 -12.29
CA GLU A 168 19.73 27.87 -11.28
C GLU A 168 18.50 27.16 -11.88
N GLU A 169 18.16 27.44 -13.14
CA GLU A 169 17.11 26.74 -13.88
C GLU A 169 17.51 25.30 -14.23
N TRP A 170 18.76 25.08 -14.66
CA TRP A 170 19.24 23.77 -15.09
C TRP A 170 19.56 22.79 -13.94
N PHE A 171 20.22 23.27 -12.87
CA PHE A 171 20.63 22.43 -11.73
C PHE A 171 19.68 22.56 -10.52
N GLY A 172 18.72 23.47 -10.57
CA GLY A 172 17.85 23.82 -9.45
C GLY A 172 18.56 24.69 -8.40
N TYR A 173 17.78 25.50 -7.68
CA TYR A 173 18.29 26.45 -6.67
C TYR A 173 19.14 25.78 -5.58
N SER A 174 18.71 24.62 -5.08
CA SER A 174 19.44 23.87 -4.04
C SER A 174 20.56 22.99 -4.59
N GLY A 175 20.41 22.49 -5.83
CA GLY A 175 21.40 21.64 -6.50
C GLY A 175 22.64 22.42 -6.90
N LEU A 176 22.46 23.64 -7.43
CA LEU A 176 23.56 24.50 -7.85
C LEU A 176 24.55 24.77 -6.71
N LEU A 177 24.04 25.19 -5.54
CA LEU A 177 24.88 25.48 -4.36
C LEU A 177 25.67 24.25 -3.90
N ARG A 178 25.09 23.05 -4.04
CA ARG A 178 25.75 21.79 -3.69
C ARG A 178 26.90 21.49 -4.65
N TYR A 179 26.69 21.58 -5.96
CA TYR A 179 27.72 21.32 -6.98
C TYR A 179 28.85 22.36 -6.96
N GLU A 180 28.55 23.63 -6.69
CA GLU A 180 29.57 24.67 -6.56
C GLU A 180 30.49 24.45 -5.36
N LYS A 181 29.94 23.99 -4.23
CA LYS A 181 30.76 23.59 -3.06
C LYS A 181 31.63 22.39 -3.36
N MET A 182 31.14 21.42 -4.13
CA MET A 182 31.91 20.24 -4.51
C MET A 182 33.07 20.58 -5.45
N ILE A 183 32.86 21.45 -6.45
CA ILE A 183 33.96 21.95 -7.29
C ILE A 183 34.98 22.76 -6.48
N ALA A 184 34.53 23.62 -5.56
CA ALA A 184 35.46 24.40 -4.73
C ALA A 184 36.36 23.51 -3.85
N VAL A 185 35.85 22.37 -3.38
CA VAL A 185 36.63 21.38 -2.62
C VAL A 185 37.59 20.61 -3.53
N GLU A 186 37.16 20.20 -4.73
CA GLU A 186 38.04 19.54 -5.72
C GLU A 186 39.19 20.45 -6.17
N ASP A 187 38.88 21.71 -6.50
CA ASP A 187 39.87 22.67 -7.00
C ASP A 187 40.85 23.05 -5.88
N ALA A 188 40.41 23.15 -4.63
CA ALA A 188 41.30 23.36 -3.48
C ALA A 188 42.23 22.17 -3.21
N ALA A 189 41.80 20.94 -3.52
CA ALA A 189 42.63 19.75 -3.37
C ALA A 189 43.69 19.59 -4.49
N GLN A 190 43.44 20.13 -5.69
CA GLN A 190 44.38 20.03 -6.83
C GLN A 190 45.56 21.03 -6.77
N VAL A 191 45.48 22.08 -5.97
CA VAL A 191 46.50 23.17 -5.95
C VAL A 191 47.71 22.84 -5.05
N ILE A 192 47.67 21.76 -4.28
CA ILE A 192 48.74 21.34 -3.35
C ILE A 192 49.55 20.22 -4.01
N ASP A 193 50.50 20.57 -4.88
CA ASP A 193 51.75 19.82 -5.15
C ASP A 193 52.45 20.39 -6.41
N VAL A 194 53.16 21.52 -6.24
CA VAL A 194 54.23 21.92 -7.16
C VAL A 194 55.40 22.45 -6.32
N GLU A 195 56.26 21.54 -5.84
CA GLU A 195 57.59 21.91 -5.34
C GLU A 195 58.52 22.19 -6.52
N TYR A 196 58.95 23.44 -6.66
CA TYR A 196 59.99 23.84 -7.61
C TYR A 196 61.37 23.56 -7.00
N ILE A 197 62.17 22.72 -7.66
CA ILE A 197 63.60 22.54 -7.33
C ILE A 197 64.41 23.40 -8.32
N GLU A 198 64.99 24.50 -7.83
CA GLU A 198 65.97 25.28 -8.57
C GLU A 198 67.29 24.51 -8.70
N VAL A 199 67.65 24.11 -9.92
CA VAL A 199 68.97 23.55 -10.22
C VAL A 199 69.94 24.70 -10.42
N LYS A 200 70.89 24.89 -9.49
CA LYS A 200 72.03 25.78 -9.69
C LYS A 200 72.99 25.18 -10.72
N SER A 201 73.25 25.92 -11.79
CA SER A 201 74.31 25.65 -12.76
C SER A 201 75.67 25.83 -12.09
N ASN A 202 76.49 24.77 -12.04
CA ASN A 202 77.90 24.87 -11.67
C ASN A 202 78.72 25.30 -12.90
N ASP A 203 79.47 26.39 -12.74
CA ASP A 203 80.66 26.72 -13.54
C ASP A 203 81.85 25.81 -13.18
#